data_AF-P80387-F1
#
_entry.id   AF-P80387-F1
#
_cell.length_a   1.000
_cell.length_b   1.000
_cell.length_c   1.000
_cell.angle_alpha   90.00
_cell.angle_beta   90.00
_cell.angle_gamma   90.00
#
_symmetry.space_group_name_H-M   'P 1'
#
loop_
_entity.id
_entity.type
_entity.pdbx_description
1 polymer ?
#
loop_
_entity_poly.entity_id
_entity_poly.type
_entity_poly.pdbx_seq_one_letter_code
_entity_poly.pdbx_strand_id
1 'polypeptide(L)'
;ILMDSPEDADLYHSEEIKAPEKEEFLAWQHDLEVNDKASAQARPTVFRWTGGGKEVYLSGSFNNWSKLPLTRSHNNFVAILDLPEGEHQYKFLVDGQWTHDPSEPVVTSQLGTVNNIIQVKK
;
A
#
# COMPACT_ATOMS: atom_id res chain seq x y z
N ILE A 1 33.04 60.48 -34.53
CA ILE A 1 32.69 59.50 -33.48
C ILE A 1 31.21 59.20 -33.68
N LEU A 2 30.89 58.10 -34.35
CA LEU A 2 29.51 57.73 -34.72
C LEU A 2 28.89 56.97 -33.55
N MET A 3 27.75 57.46 -33.06
CA MET A 3 26.87 56.77 -32.12
C MET A 3 26.20 55.63 -32.88
N ASP A 4 26.57 54.39 -32.59
CA ASP A 4 25.72 53.24 -32.89
C ASP A 4 24.87 53.03 -31.63
N SER A 5 23.58 53.36 -31.75
CA SER A 5 22.58 53.21 -30.69
C SER A 5 21.98 51.82 -30.87
N PRO A 6 22.21 50.85 -29.96
CA PRO A 6 21.59 49.54 -30.03
C PRO A 6 20.16 49.63 -29.47
N GLU A 7 19.24 50.08 -30.31
CA GLU A 7 17.82 50.23 -30.00
C GLU A 7 17.01 49.18 -30.75
N ASP A 8 17.11 47.89 -30.39
CA ASP A 8 16.11 46.86 -30.77
C ASP A 8 16.33 45.55 -29.99
N ALA A 9 16.47 45.64 -28.66
CA ALA A 9 16.28 44.47 -27.82
C ALA A 9 14.77 44.27 -27.63
N ASP A 10 14.17 43.58 -28.60
CA ASP A 10 12.78 43.12 -28.59
C ASP A 10 12.43 42.44 -27.26
N LEU A 11 11.74 43.18 -26.38
CA LEU A 11 10.37 42.86 -25.95
C LEU A 11 9.97 41.38 -25.97
N TYR A 12 10.70 40.52 -25.25
CA TYR A 12 10.08 39.32 -24.70
C TYR A 12 9.22 39.73 -23.51
N HIS A 13 8.01 40.20 -23.82
CA HIS A 13 6.91 40.11 -22.87
C HIS A 13 6.67 38.62 -22.62
N SER A 14 7.31 38.10 -21.57
CA SER A 14 6.84 36.90 -20.90
C SER A 14 5.46 37.24 -20.37
N GLU A 15 4.45 37.08 -21.22
CA GLU A 15 3.07 37.14 -20.80
C GLU A 15 2.96 36.21 -19.61
N GLU A 16 2.61 36.82 -18.49
CA GLU A 16 2.46 36.22 -17.18
C GLU A 16 1.27 35.27 -17.26
N ILE A 17 1.45 34.16 -17.96
CA ILE A 17 0.45 33.12 -18.16
C ILE A 17 0.15 32.62 -16.75
N LYS A 18 -1.11 32.89 -16.41
CA LYS A 18 -1.72 32.82 -15.10
C LYS A 18 -1.39 31.53 -14.37
N ALA A 19 -1.47 31.63 -13.05
CA ALA A 19 -1.09 30.64 -12.06
C ALA A 19 -1.95 29.34 -11.89
N PRO A 20 -2.96 28.95 -12.70
CA PRO A 20 -3.64 27.65 -12.47
C PRO A 20 -2.72 26.45 -12.62
N GLU A 21 -1.84 26.46 -13.61
CA GLU A 21 -0.94 25.33 -13.92
C GLU A 21 0.12 25.12 -12.84
N LYS A 22 0.61 26.19 -12.21
CA LYS A 22 1.52 26.11 -11.06
C LYS A 22 0.81 25.58 -9.82
N GLU A 23 -0.43 26.00 -9.56
CA GLU A 23 -1.21 25.51 -8.43
C GLU A 23 -1.60 24.03 -8.61
N GLU A 24 -1.99 23.61 -9.82
CA GLU A 24 -2.23 22.21 -10.16
C GLU A 24 -0.96 21.37 -9.99
N PHE A 25 0.18 21.88 -10.46
CA PHE A 25 1.47 21.22 -10.27
C PHE A 25 1.84 21.07 -8.79
N LEU A 26 1.66 22.11 -7.98
CA LEU A 26 1.91 22.07 -6.54
C LEU A 26 0.94 21.13 -5.81
N ALA A 27 -0.33 21.09 -6.21
CA ALA A 27 -1.32 20.16 -5.66
C ALA A 27 -0.92 18.71 -5.95
N TRP A 28 -0.50 18.42 -7.19
CA TRP A 28 -0.01 17.10 -7.57
C TRP A 28 1.27 16.70 -6.83
N GLN A 29 2.21 17.65 -6.63
CA GLN A 29 3.40 17.40 -5.81
C GLN A 29 3.04 17.09 -4.35
N HIS A 30 2.10 17.85 -3.77
CA HIS A 30 1.64 17.62 -2.41
C HIS A 30 0.90 16.27 -2.27
N ASP A 31 0.08 15.89 -3.24
CA ASP A 31 -0.56 14.56 -3.27
C ASP A 31 0.48 13.44 -3.36
N LEU A 32 1.56 13.61 -4.12
CA LEU A 32 2.69 12.68 -4.12
C LEU A 32 3.35 12.60 -2.74
N GLU A 33 3.66 13.73 -2.11
CA GLU A 33 4.33 13.79 -0.80
C GLU A 33 3.46 13.25 0.34
N VAL A 34 2.15 13.52 0.31
CA VAL A 34 1.17 12.99 1.27
C VAL A 34 0.99 11.49 1.07
N ASN A 35 0.94 11.03 -0.18
CA ASN A 35 0.88 9.61 -0.49
C ASN A 35 2.16 8.89 -0.04
N ASP A 36 3.33 9.53 -0.12
CA ASP A 36 4.56 8.95 0.41
C ASP A 36 4.50 8.74 1.94
N LYS A 37 3.95 9.66 2.73
CA LYS A 37 4.03 9.57 4.20
C LYS A 37 3.23 8.41 4.82
N ALA A 38 2.12 8.00 4.20
CA ALA A 38 1.28 6.89 4.69
C ALA A 38 1.32 5.65 3.78
N SER A 39 1.61 5.82 2.49
CA SER A 39 1.63 4.76 1.48
C SER A 39 3.00 4.50 0.85
N ALA A 40 4.07 5.29 1.08
CA ALA A 40 5.37 5.10 0.39
C ALA A 40 5.93 3.68 0.50
N GLN A 41 5.54 2.95 1.54
CA GLN A 41 6.17 1.66 1.86
C GLN A 41 5.17 0.51 1.97
N ALA A 42 3.86 0.77 1.81
CA ALA A 42 2.90 -0.30 1.81
C ALA A 42 2.96 -1.05 0.46
N ARG A 43 3.08 -2.37 0.51
CA ARG A 43 3.14 -3.24 -0.67
C ARG A 43 1.90 -4.14 -0.75
N PRO A 44 1.31 -4.31 -1.95
CA PRO A 44 0.24 -5.26 -2.15
C PRO A 44 0.69 -6.66 -1.77
N THR A 45 0.08 -7.22 -0.74
CA THR A 45 0.39 -8.52 -0.18
C THR A 45 -0.80 -9.43 -0.31
N VAL A 46 -0.60 -10.59 -0.93
CA VAL A 46 -1.69 -11.55 -1.21
C VAL A 46 -1.72 -12.60 -0.11
N PHE A 47 -2.86 -12.69 0.56
CA PHE A 47 -3.18 -13.78 1.48
C PHE A 47 -4.07 -14.77 0.76
N ARG A 48 -3.65 -16.04 0.73
CA ARG A 48 -4.43 -17.12 0.11
C ARG A 48 -4.67 -18.23 1.13
N TRP A 49 -5.88 -18.77 1.12
CA TRP A 49 -6.24 -19.97 1.84
C TRP A 49 -6.84 -21.00 0.88
N THR A 50 -6.28 -22.21 0.85
CA THR A 50 -6.69 -23.30 -0.05
C THR A 50 -7.25 -24.52 0.66
N GLY A 51 -7.37 -24.47 2.00
CA GLY A 51 -7.83 -25.60 2.83
C GLY A 51 -9.33 -25.86 2.81
N GLY A 52 -10.09 -25.19 1.93
CA GLY A 52 -11.55 -25.27 1.90
C GLY A 52 -12.25 -24.49 3.03
N GLY A 53 -13.55 -24.70 3.18
CA GLY A 53 -14.41 -23.98 4.12
C GLY A 53 -15.59 -23.29 3.45
N LYS A 54 -16.58 -22.87 4.24
CA LYS A 54 -17.73 -22.08 3.77
C LYS A 54 -17.42 -20.59 3.82
N GLU A 55 -16.87 -20.14 4.94
CA GLU A 55 -16.45 -18.76 5.20
C GLU A 55 -15.06 -18.74 5.83
N VAL A 56 -14.22 -17.81 5.36
CA VAL A 56 -12.85 -17.66 5.84
C VAL A 56 -12.58 -16.20 6.11
N TYR A 57 -12.07 -15.92 7.30
CA TYR A 57 -11.60 -14.59 7.68
C TYR A 57 -10.10 -14.60 7.91
N LEU A 58 -9.48 -13.46 7.68
CA LEU A 58 -8.09 -13.16 7.98
C LEU A 58 -8.03 -12.19 9.16
N SER A 59 -7.16 -12.47 10.10
CA SER A 59 -6.85 -11.57 11.21
C SER A 59 -5.34 -11.54 11.39
N GLY A 60 -4.79 -10.36 11.65
CA GLY A 60 -3.35 -10.21 11.83
C GLY A 60 -2.95 -8.91 12.51
N SER A 61 -1.64 -8.74 12.70
CA SER A 61 -1.05 -7.55 13.31
C SER A 61 -1.45 -6.26 12.57
N PHE A 62 -1.58 -6.33 11.25
CA PHE A 62 -1.93 -5.19 10.39
C PHE A 62 -3.38 -4.70 10.50
N ASN A 63 -4.30 -5.52 11.03
CA ASN A 63 -5.70 -5.13 11.23
C ASN A 63 -6.15 -5.25 12.69
N ASN A 64 -5.20 -5.17 13.62
CA ASN A 64 -5.43 -5.29 15.06
C ASN A 64 -6.20 -6.57 15.44
N TRP A 65 -5.90 -7.68 14.75
CA TRP A 65 -6.56 -8.97 14.92
C TRP A 65 -8.08 -8.95 14.72
N SER A 66 -8.59 -7.96 13.97
CA SER A 66 -9.99 -7.90 13.55
C SER A 66 -10.27 -8.94 12.46
N LYS A 67 -11.53 -9.36 12.30
CA LYS A 67 -11.93 -10.33 11.27
C LYS A 67 -12.11 -9.63 9.93
N LEU A 68 -11.28 -9.96 8.95
CA LEU A 68 -11.40 -9.49 7.57
C LEU A 68 -11.91 -10.63 6.68
N PRO A 69 -13.11 -10.52 6.06
CA PRO A 69 -13.62 -11.60 5.22
C PRO A 69 -12.77 -11.75 3.95
N LEU A 70 -12.41 -12.99 3.61
CA LEU A 70 -11.72 -13.31 2.37
C LEU A 70 -12.71 -13.49 1.22
N THR A 71 -12.27 -13.12 0.01
CA THR A 71 -13.05 -13.33 -1.20
C THR A 71 -12.89 -14.77 -1.66
N ARG A 72 -14.01 -15.49 -1.74
CA ARG A 72 -14.05 -16.86 -2.23
C ARG A 72 -14.03 -16.90 -3.76
N SER A 73 -13.07 -17.62 -4.32
CA SER A 73 -12.99 -17.97 -5.74
C SER A 73 -12.83 -19.49 -5.89
N HIS A 74 -13.91 -20.15 -6.31
CA HIS A 74 -13.99 -21.61 -6.40
C HIS A 74 -13.63 -22.30 -5.06
N ASN A 75 -12.45 -22.92 -5.00
CA ASN A 75 -11.89 -23.62 -3.85
C ASN A 75 -10.83 -22.81 -3.08
N ASN A 76 -10.61 -21.54 -3.47
CA ASN A 76 -9.62 -20.67 -2.86
C ASN A 76 -10.29 -19.48 -2.19
N PHE A 77 -9.68 -18.96 -1.14
CA PHE A 77 -10.04 -17.71 -0.51
C PHE A 77 -8.85 -16.76 -0.58
N VAL A 78 -9.09 -15.52 -0.99
CA VAL A 78 -8.01 -14.55 -1.24
C VAL A 78 -8.37 -13.18 -0.66
N ALA A 79 -7.36 -12.49 -0.11
CA ALA A 79 -7.38 -11.05 0.13
C ALA A 79 -6.06 -10.44 -0.34
N ILE A 80 -6.14 -9.20 -0.79
CA ILE A 80 -4.97 -8.38 -1.13
C ILE A 80 -5.01 -7.20 -0.16
N LEU A 81 -3.94 -7.02 0.60
CA LEU A 81 -3.80 -5.94 1.56
C LEU A 81 -2.47 -5.23 1.33
N ASP A 82 -2.50 -3.91 1.34
CA ASP A 82 -1.28 -3.11 1.33
C ASP A 82 -0.68 -3.12 2.73
N LEU A 83 0.49 -3.75 2.87
CA LEU A 83 1.15 -3.91 4.15
C LEU A 83 2.47 -3.14 4.17
N PRO A 84 2.79 -2.41 5.25
CA PRO A 84 4.08 -1.75 5.39
C PRO A 84 5.21 -2.79 5.45
N GLU A 85 6.41 -2.36 5.10
CA GLU A 85 7.62 -3.17 5.26
C GLU A 85 7.75 -3.68 6.72
N GLY A 86 8.13 -4.95 6.86
CA GLY A 86 8.33 -5.56 8.16
C GLY A 86 7.70 -6.95 8.28
N GLU A 87 7.69 -7.44 9.50
CA GLU A 87 7.13 -8.74 9.85
C GLU A 87 5.68 -8.58 10.33
N HIS A 88 4.79 -9.35 9.73
CA HIS A 88 3.38 -9.36 10.08
C HIS A 88 2.93 -10.76 10.44
N GLN A 89 2.25 -10.89 11.58
CA GLN A 89 1.63 -12.15 11.98
C GLN A 89 0.17 -12.16 11.58
N TYR A 90 -0.32 -13.32 11.18
CA TYR A 90 -1.71 -13.49 10.82
C TYR A 90 -2.21 -14.91 11.10
N LYS A 91 -3.53 -15.07 11.08
CA LYS A 91 -4.21 -16.34 11.24
C LYS A 91 -5.53 -16.33 10.49
N PHE A 92 -5.94 -17.50 10.01
CA PHE A 92 -7.24 -17.67 9.38
C PHE A 92 -8.28 -18.13 10.41
N LEU A 93 -9.50 -17.64 10.27
CA LEU A 93 -10.67 -18.18 10.97
C LEU A 93 -11.54 -18.86 9.91
N VAL A 94 -11.48 -20.20 9.86
CA VAL A 94 -12.15 -21.03 8.86
C VAL A 94 -13.35 -21.68 9.51
N ASP A 95 -14.56 -21.34 9.06
CA ASP A 95 -15.82 -21.87 9.61
C ASP A 95 -15.87 -21.80 11.16
N GLY A 96 -15.37 -20.69 11.73
CA GLY A 96 -15.31 -20.45 13.17
C GLY A 96 -14.11 -21.07 13.91
N GLN A 97 -13.20 -21.73 13.21
CA GLN A 97 -12.00 -22.36 13.80
C GLN A 97 -10.72 -21.63 13.40
N TRP A 98 -9.93 -21.25 14.42
CA TRP A 98 -8.63 -20.59 14.21
C TRP A 98 -7.60 -21.57 13.65
N THR A 99 -7.17 -21.34 12.42
CA THR A 99 -6.33 -22.23 11.63
C THR A 99 -5.17 -21.44 11.03
N HIS A 100 -3.98 -22.03 11.00
CA HIS A 100 -2.83 -21.50 10.26
C HIS A 100 -2.68 -22.31 8.97
N ASP A 101 -2.13 -21.70 7.93
CA ASP A 101 -1.74 -22.39 6.71
C ASP A 101 -0.41 -23.12 6.95
N PRO A 102 -0.37 -24.46 6.92
CA PRO A 102 0.86 -25.23 7.13
C PRO A 102 1.85 -25.11 5.96
N SER A 103 1.43 -24.58 4.81
CA SER A 103 2.31 -24.35 3.66
C SER A 103 3.06 -23.02 3.73
N GLU A 104 2.62 -22.11 4.61
CA GLU A 104 3.24 -20.81 4.83
C GLU A 104 4.11 -20.82 6.10
N PRO A 105 5.10 -19.92 6.20
CA PRO A 105 5.90 -19.79 7.41
C PRO A 105 5.03 -19.56 8.65
N VAL A 106 5.45 -20.11 9.78
CA VAL A 106 4.77 -19.98 11.08
C VAL A 106 5.70 -19.49 12.17
N VAL A 107 5.14 -18.80 13.14
CA VAL A 107 5.77 -18.43 14.40
C VAL A 107 4.94 -18.99 15.55
N THR A 108 5.63 -19.54 16.55
CA THR A 108 5.00 -20.04 17.77
C THR A 108 5.28 -19.08 18.91
N SER A 109 4.23 -18.56 19.53
CA SER A 109 4.36 -17.69 20.69
C SER A 109 4.78 -18.49 21.93
N GLN A 110 5.26 -17.80 22.97
CA GLN A 110 5.60 -18.43 24.25
C GLN A 110 4.41 -19.14 24.91
N LEU A 111 3.18 -18.75 24.57
CA LEU A 111 1.95 -19.37 25.06
C LEU A 111 1.52 -20.59 24.23
N GLY A 112 2.31 -20.98 23.21
CA GLY A 112 2.01 -22.09 22.31
C GLY A 112 1.05 -21.72 21.16
N THR A 113 0.69 -20.44 21.01
CA THR A 113 -0.14 -20.00 19.88
C THR A 113 0.68 -20.01 18.60
N VAL A 114 0.24 -20.80 17.62
CA VAL A 114 0.82 -20.81 16.27
C VAL A 114 0.06 -19.85 15.37
N ASN A 115 0.80 -18.92 14.76
CA ASN A 115 0.33 -17.97 13.76
C ASN A 115 1.20 -18.11 12.50
N ASN A 116 0.64 -17.78 11.34
CA ASN A 116 1.47 -17.56 10.16
C ASN A 116 2.21 -16.23 10.26
N ILE A 117 3.31 -16.13 9.53
CA ILE A 117 4.18 -14.96 9.49
C ILE A 117 4.53 -14.64 8.05
N ILE A 118 4.44 -13.36 7.70
CA ILE A 118 4.84 -12.85 6.39
C ILE A 118 5.81 -11.69 6.57
N GLN A 119 6.90 -11.73 5.80
CA GLN A 119 7.89 -10.66 5.78
C GLN A 119 7.74 -9.85 4.51
N VAL A 120 7.27 -8.61 4.64
CA VAL A 120 7.19 -7.63 3.56
C VAL A 120 8.53 -6.93 3.47
N LYS A 121 9.20 -6.99 2.32
CA LYS A 121 10.53 -6.40 2.08
C LYS A 121 10.47 -5.33 0.97
N LYS A 122 11.40 -4.38 1.00
CA LYS A 122 11.64 -3.42 -0.08
C LYS A 122 12.16 -4.09 -1.36
#